data_AF-A0A2E6ZL39-F1
#
_entry.id   AF-A0A2E6ZL39-F1
#
_cell.length_a   1.000
_cell.length_b   1.000
_cell.length_c   1.000
_cell.angle_alpha   90.00
_cell.angle_beta   90.00
_cell.angle_gamma   90.00
#
_symmetry.space_group_name_H-M   'P 1'
#
loop_
_entity.id
_entity.type
_entity.pdbx_description
1 polymer ?
#
loop_
_entity_poly.entity_id
_entity_poly.type
_entity_poly.pdbx_seq_one_letter_code
_entity_poly.pdbx_strand_id
1 'polypeptide(L)'
;MKTLKEKWWDFHKHNPHVYELVERFTFDVIHEGYETYSINSIFERIRWHTDIETKSQDKFKLSNNHRAYYARYFMLRNPSYKKFFKTKKLRDWTASLVNAA
;
A
#
# COMPACT_ATOMS: atom_id res chain seq x y z
N MET A 1 -7.27 -1.69 21.63
CA MET A 1 -7.73 -1.81 20.22
C MET A 1 -6.53 -1.53 19.31
N LYS A 2 -6.23 -2.39 18.32
CA LYS A 2 -5.10 -2.15 17.40
C LYS A 2 -5.37 -0.98 16.45
N THR A 3 -4.37 -0.12 16.25
CA THR A 3 -4.34 0.95 15.26
C THR A 3 -4.30 0.40 13.83
N LEU A 4 -4.58 1.25 12.83
CA LEU A 4 -4.48 0.85 11.41
C LEU A 4 -3.06 0.43 11.02
N LYS A 5 -2.04 1.07 11.58
CA LYS A 5 -0.63 0.73 11.35
C LYS A 5 -0.30 -0.66 11.90
N GLU A 6 -0.72 -0.96 13.12
CA GLU A 6 -0.49 -2.28 13.73
C GLU A 6 -1.22 -3.38 12.95
N LYS A 7 -2.48 -3.15 12.57
CA LYS A 7 -3.24 -4.10 11.73
C LYS A 7 -2.55 -4.36 10.39
N TRP A 8 -2.04 -3.32 9.73
CA TRP A 8 -1.26 -3.47 8.50
C TRP A 8 0.03 -4.24 8.74
N TRP A 9 0.76 -3.94 9.81
CA TRP A 9 2.04 -4.56 10.10
C TRP A 9 1.91 -6.06 10.38
N ASP A 10 0.89 -6.44 11.15
CA ASP A 10 0.57 -7.85 11.37
C ASP A 10 0.21 -8.54 10.06
N PHE A 11 -0.64 -7.92 9.23
CA PHE A 11 -0.99 -8.47 7.91
C PHE A 11 0.26 -8.63 7.02
N HIS A 12 1.13 -7.62 6.97
CA HIS A 12 2.35 -7.65 6.16
C HIS A 12 3.28 -8.79 6.58
N LYS A 13 3.48 -9.00 7.89
CA LYS A 13 4.31 -10.10 8.40
C LYS A 13 3.81 -11.48 8.01
N HIS A 14 2.48 -11.68 7.98
CA HIS A 14 1.89 -12.95 7.58
C HIS A 14 1.82 -13.11 6.05
N ASN A 15 1.94 -12.03 5.28
CA ASN A 15 1.76 -12.01 3.84
C ASN A 15 2.88 -11.19 3.14
N PRO A 16 4.16 -11.58 3.27
CA PRO A 16 5.28 -10.81 2.71
C PRO A 16 5.23 -10.69 1.18
N HIS A 17 4.71 -11.72 0.49
CA HIS A 17 4.50 -11.75 -0.96
C HIS A 17 3.64 -10.59 -1.48
N VAL A 18 2.74 -10.01 -0.66
CA VAL A 18 1.99 -8.82 -1.05
C VAL A 18 2.91 -7.64 -1.31
N TYR A 19 3.96 -7.48 -0.49
CA TYR A 19 4.94 -6.42 -0.72
C TYR A 19 5.78 -6.69 -1.97
N GLU A 20 6.16 -7.94 -2.22
CA GLU A 20 6.91 -8.32 -3.42
C GLU A 20 6.13 -7.94 -4.69
N LEU A 21 4.82 -8.18 -4.72
CA LEU A 21 3.95 -7.76 -5.81
C LEU A 21 3.81 -6.22 -5.91
N VAL A 22 3.69 -5.53 -4.77
CA VAL A 22 3.70 -4.06 -4.75
C VAL A 22 4.99 -3.53 -5.36
N GLU A 23 6.13 -4.02 -4.91
CA GLU A 23 7.45 -3.58 -5.36
C GLU A 23 7.66 -3.86 -6.84
N ARG A 24 7.40 -5.10 -7.28
CA ARG A 24 7.48 -5.50 -8.69
C ARG A 24 6.65 -4.60 -9.60
N PHE A 25 5.35 -4.46 -9.31
CA PHE A 25 4.48 -3.65 -10.17
C PHE A 25 4.76 -2.16 -10.08
N THR A 26 5.35 -1.70 -8.98
CA THR A 26 5.83 -0.31 -8.88
C THR A 26 7.03 -0.09 -9.78
N PHE A 27 7.99 -1.01 -9.80
CA PHE A 27 9.14 -0.93 -10.70
C PHE A 27 8.76 -1.06 -12.16
N ASP A 28 7.79 -1.92 -12.52
CA ASP A 28 7.24 -1.94 -13.88
C ASP A 28 6.82 -0.54 -14.32
N VAL A 29 6.04 0.16 -13.48
CA VAL A 29 5.56 1.52 -13.78
C VAL A 29 6.71 2.53 -13.82
N ILE A 30 7.72 2.40 -12.97
CA ILE A 30 8.92 3.26 -13.01
C ILE A 30 9.70 3.06 -14.32
N HIS A 31 9.87 1.81 -14.77
CA HIS A 31 10.60 1.49 -16.00
C HIS A 31 9.87 1.98 -17.26
N GLU A 32 8.54 2.07 -17.22
CA GLU A 32 7.73 2.72 -18.26
C GLU A 32 7.85 4.26 -18.26
N GLY A 33 8.64 4.85 -17.35
CA GLY A 33 8.94 6.28 -17.33
C GLY A 33 7.96 7.15 -16.55
N TYR A 34 7.06 6.57 -15.76
CA TYR A 34 6.17 7.35 -14.91
C TYR A 34 6.94 7.97 -13.74
N GLU A 35 6.78 9.28 -13.52
CA GLU A 35 7.42 9.97 -12.40
C GLU A 35 6.62 9.88 -11.09
N THR A 36 5.29 9.76 -11.21
CA THR A 36 4.38 9.59 -10.08
C THR A 36 3.24 8.64 -10.41
N TYR A 37 2.77 7.90 -9.42
CA TYR A 37 1.69 6.95 -9.60
C TYR A 37 0.78 6.80 -8.38
N SER A 38 -0.34 6.11 -8.58
CA SER A 38 -1.31 5.83 -7.53
C SER A 38 -1.08 4.43 -6.97
N ILE A 39 -0.90 4.33 -5.65
CA ILE A 39 -0.87 3.02 -4.98
C ILE A 39 -2.19 2.27 -5.15
N ASN A 40 -3.29 2.97 -5.38
CA ASN A 40 -4.57 2.33 -5.68
C ASN A 40 -4.48 1.51 -6.96
N SER A 41 -3.88 2.06 -8.02
CA SER A 41 -3.72 1.38 -9.30
C SER A 41 -2.84 0.13 -9.16
N ILE A 42 -1.75 0.21 -8.39
CA ILE A 42 -0.92 -0.96 -8.05
C ILE A 42 -1.75 -2.02 -7.33
N PHE A 43 -2.53 -1.62 -6.31
CA PHE A 43 -3.38 -2.56 -5.56
C PHE A 43 -4.46 -3.21 -6.41
N GLU A 44 -5.09 -2.47 -7.32
CA GLU A 44 -6.04 -3.09 -8.24
C GLU A 44 -5.32 -4.08 -9.16
N ARG A 45 -4.15 -3.75 -9.71
CA ARG A 45 -3.35 -4.69 -10.51
C ARG A 45 -3.02 -5.98 -9.74
N ILE A 46 -2.67 -5.87 -8.45
CA ILE A 46 -2.47 -7.04 -7.59
C ILE A 46 -3.74 -7.87 -7.48
N ARG A 47 -4.90 -7.25 -7.22
CA ARG A 47 -6.17 -7.98 -7.14
C ARG A 47 -6.48 -8.73 -8.43
N TRP A 48 -6.35 -8.08 -9.58
CA TRP A 48 -6.55 -8.71 -10.88
C TRP A 48 -5.61 -9.91 -11.07
N HIS A 49 -4.32 -9.74 -10.76
CA HIS A 49 -3.32 -10.80 -10.86
C HIS A 49 -3.66 -11.99 -9.94
N THR A 50 -4.01 -11.73 -8.68
CA THR A 50 -4.33 -12.79 -7.70
C THR A 50 -5.69 -13.45 -7.95
N ASP A 51 -6.67 -12.72 -8.46
CA ASP A 51 -8.01 -13.26 -8.73
C ASP A 51 -8.03 -14.11 -10.01
N ILE A 52 -7.19 -13.80 -11.01
CA ILE A 52 -7.10 -14.53 -12.28
C ILE A 52 -6.13 -15.72 -12.19
N GLU A 53 -4.94 -15.55 -11.60
CA GLU A 53 -3.90 -16.58 -11.63
C GLU A 53 -4.01 -17.57 -10.48
N THR A 54 -4.52 -17.14 -9.32
CA THR A 54 -4.58 -17.96 -8.11
C THR A 54 -6.02 -18.42 -7.85
N LYS A 55 -6.41 -19.59 -8.40
CA LYS A 55 -7.59 -20.35 -7.92
C LYS A 55 -7.37 -20.93 -6.50
N SER A 56 -6.46 -20.39 -5.69
CA SER A 56 -6.15 -20.94 -4.37
C SER A 56 -7.19 -20.52 -3.34
N GLN A 57 -7.39 -21.39 -2.35
CA GLN A 57 -8.33 -21.19 -1.24
C GLN A 57 -7.91 -20.05 -0.29
N ASP A 58 -6.66 -19.59 -0.39
CA ASP A 58 -6.08 -18.53 0.44
C ASP A 58 -6.20 -17.16 -0.23
N LYS A 59 -7.45 -16.72 -0.44
CA LYS A 59 -7.72 -15.33 -0.86
C LYS A 59 -7.42 -14.37 0.29
N PHE A 60 -6.19 -13.89 0.39
CA PHE A 60 -5.87 -12.83 1.35
C PHE A 60 -6.65 -11.55 0.97
N LYS A 61 -7.50 -11.09 1.88
CA LYS A 61 -8.32 -9.90 1.64
C LYS A 61 -7.47 -8.63 1.73
N LEU A 62 -7.04 -8.10 0.59
CA LEU A 62 -6.32 -6.82 0.51
C LEU A 62 -7.19 -5.66 0.99
N SER A 63 -6.98 -5.22 2.22
CA SER A 63 -7.68 -4.08 2.82
C SER A 63 -7.26 -2.74 2.20
N ASN A 64 -8.24 -1.87 1.94
CA ASN A 64 -7.98 -0.51 1.46
C ASN A 64 -7.15 0.32 2.46
N ASN A 65 -7.28 0.03 3.76
CA ASN A 65 -6.54 0.72 4.80
C ASN A 65 -5.03 0.43 4.76
N HIS A 66 -4.61 -0.66 4.09
CA HIS A 66 -3.21 -1.04 3.98
C HIS A 66 -2.46 -0.27 2.88
N ARG A 67 -3.17 0.23 1.86
CA ARG A 67 -2.58 0.87 0.67
C ARG A 67 -1.61 1.99 1.04
N ALA A 68 -2.05 2.91 1.91
CA ALA A 68 -1.23 4.05 2.32
C ALA A 68 0.07 3.64 3.01
N TYR A 69 0.05 2.54 3.78
CA TYR A 69 1.24 2.03 4.45
C TYR A 69 2.19 1.33 3.48
N TYR A 70 1.67 0.57 2.52
CA TYR A 70 2.50 -0.02 1.47
C TYR A 70 3.17 1.03 0.58
N ALA A 71 2.46 2.10 0.22
CA ALA A 71 3.06 3.24 -0.49
C ALA A 71 4.23 3.85 0.30
N ARG A 72 4.02 4.10 1.60
CA ARG A 72 5.05 4.65 2.49
C ARG A 72 6.23 3.70 2.66
N TYR A 73 5.94 2.41 2.79
CA TYR A 73 6.95 1.40 2.98
C TYR A 73 7.83 1.23 1.74
N PHE A 74 7.25 1.22 0.53
CA PHE A 74 8.02 1.26 -0.72
C PHE A 74 8.94 2.49 -0.79
N MET A 75 8.41 3.69 -0.51
CA MET A 75 9.17 4.94 -0.54
C MET A 75 10.26 5.00 0.55
N LEU A 76 10.06 4.33 1.68
CA LEU A 76 11.06 4.18 2.74
C LEU A 76 12.18 3.23 2.33
N ARG A 77 11.83 2.10 1.69
CA ARG A 77 12.76 1.09 1.19
C ARG A 77 13.54 1.55 -0.04
N ASN A 78 12.99 2.50 -0.79
CA ASN A 78 13.57 3.02 -2.02
C ASN A 78 13.66 4.57 -1.98
N PRO A 79 14.66 5.15 -1.29
CA PRO A 79 14.74 6.61 -1.06
C PRO A 79 14.80 7.47 -2.33
N SER A 80 15.34 6.93 -3.43
CA SER A 80 15.35 7.59 -4.74
C SER A 80 13.93 7.89 -5.25
N TYR A 81 12.93 7.13 -4.80
CA TYR A 81 11.53 7.24 -5.21
C TYR A 81 10.64 7.78 -4.08
N LYS A 82 11.19 8.54 -3.13
CA LYS A 82 10.47 9.06 -1.93
C LYS A 82 9.19 9.89 -2.20
N LYS A 83 8.99 10.34 -3.43
CA LYS A 83 7.82 11.12 -3.87
C LYS A 83 6.98 10.40 -4.94
N PHE A 84 7.30 9.16 -5.28
CA PHE A 84 6.66 8.44 -6.38
C PHE A 84 5.17 8.23 -6.14
N PHE A 85 4.78 7.82 -4.92
CA PHE A 85 3.38 7.72 -4.56
C PHE A 85 2.83 9.03 -4.00
N LYS A 86 1.72 9.51 -4.58
CA LYS A 86 0.95 10.63 -4.05
C LYS A 86 0.21 10.19 -2.78
N THR A 87 0.77 10.49 -1.61
CA THR A 87 0.13 10.21 -0.33
C THR A 87 -0.45 11.48 0.29
N LYS A 88 -1.71 11.43 0.76
CA LYS A 88 -2.26 12.49 1.60
C LYS A 88 -1.65 12.42 3.00
N LYS A 89 -1.57 13.54 3.72
CA LYS A 89 -1.30 13.51 5.16
C LYS A 89 -2.37 12.65 5.84
N LEU A 90 -1.97 11.74 6.71
CA LEU A 90 -2.92 10.98 7.50
C LEU A 90 -3.67 11.96 8.38
N ARG A 91 -5.01 11.95 8.32
CA ARG A 91 -5.83 12.79 9.19
C ARG A 91 -5.74 12.19 10.58
N ASP A 92 -5.07 12.89 11.49
CA ASP A 92 -5.19 12.58 12.89
C ASP A 92 -6.58 13.06 13.33
N TRP A 93 -7.47 12.10 13.63
CA TRP A 93 -8.83 12.42 14.04
C TRP A 93 -8.84 13.20 15.36
N THR A 94 -7.82 13.03 16.20
CA THR A 94 -7.68 13.79 17.45
C THR A 94 -7.47 15.28 17.19
N ALA A 95 -6.66 15.64 16.20
CA ALA A 95 -6.40 17.04 15.82
C ALA A 95 -7.64 17.81 15.33
N SER A 96 -8.70 17.10 14.92
CA SER A 96 -9.97 17.73 14.53
C SER A 96 -10.89 18.01 15.73
N LEU A 97 -10.68 17.33 16.86
CA LEU A 97 -11.43 17.55 18.10
C LEU A 97 -10.83 18.69 18.94
N VAL A 98 -9.52 18.90 18.88
CA VAL A 98 -8.85 20.00 19.61
C VAL A 98 -9.11 21.38 18.99
N ASN A 99 -9.40 21.45 17.70
CA ASN A 99 -9.71 22.70 16.98
C ASN A 99 -11.21 23.03 16.94
N ALA A 100 -12.05 22.21 17.57
CA ALA A 100 -13.50 22.40 17.63
C ALA A 100 -14.01 22.73 19.05
N ALA A 101 -13.08 23.02 19.97
CA ALA A 101 -13.31 23.48 21.34
C ALA A 101 -12.66 24.86 21.51
#